data_AF-A0A2U3LPT0-F1
#
_entry.id   AF-A0A2U3LPT0-F1
#
_cell.length_a   1.000
_cell.length_b   1.000
_cell.length_c   1.000
_cell.angle_alpha   90.00
_cell.angle_beta   90.00
_cell.angle_gamma   90.00
#
_symmetry.space_group_name_H-M   'P 1'
#
loop_
_entity.id
_entity.type
_entity.pdbx_description
1 polymer ?
#
loop_
_entity_poly.entity_id
_entity_poly.type
_entity_poly.pdbx_seq_one_letter_code
_entity_poly.pdbx_strand_id
1 'polypeptide(L)'
;MREPRLGDDIDDFCVRCKRIMNHSIVSVVNGQPAKVRCRTCHSDHDFRHEQAPPPKVDARKAALFNEVLKKVNPDEAAKAVEEADLPEVPELDEVPEIAEAVEVADDPPPTPAPVPKPKPKPKPKAKTKGRK
;
A
#
# COMPACT_ATOMS: atom_id res chain seq x y z
N MET A 1 -8.72 4.45 28.33
CA MET A 1 -9.06 5.06 27.03
C MET A 1 -10.53 5.46 27.08
N ARG A 2 -10.91 6.65 26.60
CA ARG A 2 -12.33 7.06 26.60
C ARG A 2 -13.09 6.30 25.52
N GLU A 3 -14.40 6.10 25.72
CA GLU A 3 -15.29 5.53 24.70
C GLU A 3 -15.33 6.46 23.48
N PRO A 4 -15.18 5.94 22.25
CA PRO A 4 -15.21 6.75 21.04
C PRO A 4 -16.59 7.36 20.81
N ARG A 5 -16.64 8.67 20.55
CA ARG A 5 -17.88 9.41 20.29
C ARG A 5 -17.94 9.86 18.83
N LEU A 6 -19.13 10.24 18.40
CA LEU A 6 -19.33 10.83 17.08
C LEU A 6 -18.51 12.11 16.95
N GLY A 7 -17.79 12.24 15.84
CA GLY A 7 -16.93 13.39 15.57
C GLY A 7 -15.56 13.35 16.25
N ASP A 8 -15.27 12.39 17.14
CA ASP A 8 -13.90 12.18 17.62
C ASP A 8 -13.00 11.78 16.43
N ASP A 9 -11.71 12.12 16.54
CA ASP A 9 -10.69 11.79 15.56
C ASP A 9 -10.08 10.41 15.84
N ILE A 10 -9.96 9.60 14.79
CA ILE A 10 -9.35 8.27 14.83
C ILE A 10 -8.53 8.03 13.57
N ASP A 11 -7.41 7.32 13.69
CA ASP A 11 -6.64 6.90 12.53
C ASP A 11 -7.25 5.63 11.90
N ASP A 12 -7.35 5.61 10.57
CA ASP A 12 -7.77 4.43 9.82
C ASP A 12 -7.15 4.41 8.42
N PHE A 13 -7.17 3.25 7.77
CA PHE A 13 -6.73 3.12 6.39
C PHE A 13 -7.79 3.65 5.41
N CYS A 14 -7.51 4.80 4.80
CA CYS A 14 -8.38 5.34 3.77
C CYS A 14 -8.19 4.59 2.44
N VAL A 15 -9.23 3.94 1.93
CA VAL A 15 -9.17 3.23 0.64
C VAL A 15 -8.94 4.17 -0.54
N ARG A 16 -9.36 5.43 -0.41
CA ARG A 16 -9.22 6.44 -1.45
C ARG A 16 -7.84 7.11 -1.44
N CYS A 17 -7.31 7.44 -0.26
CA CYS A 17 -5.96 7.98 -0.10
C CYS A 17 -4.86 6.91 -0.09
N LYS A 18 -5.22 5.65 0.11
CA LYS A 18 -4.33 4.47 0.23
C LYS A 18 -3.26 4.60 1.31
N ARG A 19 -3.57 5.29 2.40
CA ARG A 19 -2.66 5.50 3.55
C ARG A 19 -3.45 5.61 4.86
N ILE A 20 -2.78 5.36 5.97
CA ILE A 20 -3.31 5.58 7.32
C ILE A 20 -3.35 7.09 7.58
N MET A 21 -4.49 7.61 8.03
CA MET A 21 -4.72 9.03 8.28
C MET A 21 -5.81 9.26 9.33
N ASN A 22 -5.92 10.51 9.77
CA ASN A 22 -7.04 11.01 10.56
C ASN A 22 -8.39 10.95 9.82
N HIS A 23 -9.36 10.29 10.45
CA HIS A 23 -10.76 10.23 10.08
C HIS A 23 -11.63 10.71 11.24
N SER A 24 -12.78 11.30 10.94
CA SER A 24 -13.80 11.62 11.95
C SER A 24 -14.80 10.47 12.05
N ILE A 25 -15.16 10.06 13.27
CA ILE A 25 -16.14 9.00 13.50
C ILE A 25 -17.54 9.47 13.09
N VAL A 26 -18.16 8.78 12.12
CA VAL A 26 -19.50 9.10 11.59
C VAL A 26 -20.58 8.26 12.25
N SER A 27 -20.25 7.03 12.66
CA SER A 27 -21.17 6.18 13.39
C SER A 27 -20.44 5.27 14.38
N VAL A 28 -21.08 5.04 15.52
CA VAL A 28 -20.63 4.13 16.59
C VAL A 28 -21.68 3.04 16.77
N VAL A 29 -21.25 1.78 16.87
CA VAL A 29 -22.10 0.60 17.08
C VAL A 29 -21.46 -0.24 18.18
N ASN A 30 -22.21 -0.59 19.23
CA ASN A 30 -21.70 -1.35 20.39
C ASN A 30 -20.46 -0.71 21.06
N GLY A 31 -20.39 0.63 21.08
CA GLY A 31 -19.22 1.36 21.59
C GLY A 31 -18.01 1.38 20.64
N GLN A 32 -18.08 0.73 19.48
CA GLN A 32 -16.98 0.73 18.51
C GLN A 32 -17.31 1.59 17.29
N PRO A 33 -16.34 2.32 16.71
CA PRO A 33 -16.55 3.04 15.47
C PRO A 33 -16.89 2.05 14.35
N ALA A 34 -18.01 2.27 13.67
CA ALA A 34 -18.47 1.44 12.57
C ALA A 34 -18.12 2.07 11.21
N LYS A 35 -18.38 3.37 11.06
CA LYS A 35 -18.01 4.15 9.87
C LYS A 35 -17.24 5.39 10.22
N VAL A 36 -16.31 5.73 9.35
CA VAL A 36 -15.41 6.87 9.49
C VAL A 36 -15.36 7.67 8.19
N ARG A 37 -15.12 8.97 8.31
CA ARG A 37 -14.97 9.90 7.17
C ARG A 37 -13.56 10.43 7.15
N CYS A 38 -12.88 10.27 6.01
CA CYS A 38 -11.53 10.79 5.87
C CYS A 38 -11.51 12.32 5.94
N ARG A 39 -10.65 12.91 6.78
CA ARG A 39 -10.53 14.38 6.87
C ARG A 39 -9.82 15.00 5.67
N THR A 40 -9.15 14.20 4.84
CA THR A 40 -8.45 14.66 3.63
C THR A 40 -9.31 14.54 2.36
N CYS A 41 -9.86 13.34 2.09
CA CYS A 41 -10.63 13.11 0.86
C CYS A 41 -12.16 13.12 1.06
N HIS A 42 -12.62 13.27 2.30
CA HIS A 42 -14.04 13.34 2.68
C HIS A 42 -14.91 12.17 2.19
N SER A 43 -14.29 11.03 1.88
CA SER A 43 -15.01 9.80 1.57
C SER A 43 -15.27 9.02 2.84
N ASP A 44 -16.50 8.53 2.96
CA ASP A 44 -16.94 7.68 4.06
C ASP A 44 -16.63 6.21 3.73
N HIS A 45 -16.13 5.47 4.70
CA HIS A 45 -15.95 4.02 4.60
C HIS A 45 -16.10 3.35 5.97
N ASP A 46 -16.22 2.02 5.96
CA ASP A 46 -16.23 1.22 7.18
C ASP A 46 -14.85 1.28 7.84
N PHE A 47 -14.84 1.27 9.17
CA PHE A 47 -13.62 1.29 9.97
C PHE A 47 -12.85 -0.01 9.80
N ARG A 48 -11.54 0.07 9.51
CA ARG A 48 -10.68 -1.11 9.25
C ARG A 48 -9.66 -1.37 10.34
N HIS A 49 -9.77 -0.71 11.48
CA HIS A 49 -8.83 -0.86 12.59
C HIS A 49 -7.38 -0.62 12.16
N GLU A 50 -7.17 0.42 11.32
CA GLU A 50 -5.85 0.79 10.79
C GLU A 50 -5.21 -0.27 9.89
N GLN A 51 -5.93 -1.35 9.56
CA GLN A 51 -5.42 -2.41 8.72
C GLN A 51 -5.54 -2.06 7.24
N ALA A 52 -4.40 -2.09 6.57
CA ALA A 52 -4.38 -2.08 5.12
C ALA A 52 -5.07 -3.36 4.62
N PRO A 53 -5.96 -3.26 3.61
CA PRO A 53 -6.56 -4.44 3.02
C PRO A 53 -5.45 -5.35 2.50
N PRO A 54 -5.54 -6.66 2.76
CA PRO A 54 -4.49 -7.60 2.34
C PRO A 54 -4.28 -7.46 0.83
N PRO A 55 -3.02 -7.47 0.38
CA PRO A 55 -2.74 -7.43 -1.05
C PRO A 55 -3.43 -8.62 -1.69
N LYS A 56 -4.18 -8.35 -2.76
CA LYS A 56 -4.74 -9.42 -3.61
C LYS A 56 -3.58 -10.05 -4.36
N VAL A 57 -2.87 -10.96 -3.71
CA VAL A 57 -1.81 -11.73 -4.36
C VAL A 57 -2.48 -12.80 -5.20
N ASP A 58 -2.27 -12.76 -6.51
CA ASP A 58 -2.74 -13.81 -7.41
C ASP A 58 -2.06 -15.12 -7.01
N ALA A 59 -2.85 -16.14 -6.61
CA ALA A 59 -2.32 -17.42 -6.14
C ALA A 59 -1.35 -18.07 -7.16
N ARG A 60 -1.57 -17.83 -8.47
CA ARG A 60 -0.69 -18.29 -9.53
C ARG A 60 0.68 -17.59 -9.52
N LYS A 61 0.74 -16.28 -9.27
CA LYS A 61 2.01 -15.55 -9.16
C LYS A 61 2.77 -15.97 -7.91
N ALA A 62 2.07 -16.18 -6.79
CA ALA A 62 2.70 -16.69 -5.58
C ALA A 62 3.30 -18.09 -5.79
N ALA A 63 2.58 -18.98 -6.48
CA ALA A 63 3.08 -20.31 -6.82
C ALA A 63 4.34 -20.26 -7.71
N LEU A 64 4.33 -19.43 -8.76
CA LEU A 64 5.49 -19.25 -9.64
C LEU A 64 6.68 -18.63 -8.91
N PHE A 65 6.45 -17.64 -8.05
CA PHE A 65 7.50 -17.02 -7.23
C PHE A 65 8.16 -18.05 -6.31
N ASN A 66 7.36 -18.91 -5.65
CA ASN A 66 7.87 -20.00 -4.82
C ASN A 66 8.62 -21.05 -5.63
N GLU A 67 8.21 -21.31 -6.87
CA GLU A 67 8.93 -22.23 -7.76
C GLU A 67 10.29 -21.67 -8.17
N VAL A 68 10.39 -20.36 -8.44
CA VAL A 68 11.65 -19.68 -8.73
C VAL A 68 12.55 -19.66 -7.50
N LEU A 69 12.03 -19.30 -6.31
CA LEU A 69 12.81 -19.29 -5.07
C LEU A 69 13.40 -20.66 -4.73
N LYS A 70 12.72 -21.76 -5.05
CA LYS A 70 13.26 -23.12 -4.84
C LYS A 70 14.39 -23.48 -5.81
N LYS A 71 14.44 -22.84 -6.99
CA LYS A 71 15.44 -23.12 -8.03
C LYS A 71 16.68 -22.23 -7.91
N VAL A 72 16.58 -21.08 -7.25
CA VAL A 72 17.72 -20.18 -7.06
C VAL A 72 18.54 -20.65 -5.85
N ASN A 73 19.82 -20.96 -6.08
CA ASN A 73 20.75 -21.29 -5.00
C ASN A 73 21.56 -20.04 -4.63
N PRO A 74 21.44 -19.51 -3.39
CA PRO A 74 22.13 -18.29 -2.98
C PRO A 74 23.67 -18.41 -2.99
N ASP A 75 24.20 -19.64 -2.97
CA ASP A 75 25.64 -19.92 -3.03
C ASP A 75 26.26 -19.61 -4.41
N GLU A 76 25.49 -19.80 -5.49
CA GLU A 76 25.90 -19.45 -6.86
C GLU A 76 25.89 -17.94 -7.08
N ALA A 77 24.91 -17.25 -6.47
CA ALA A 77 24.84 -15.80 -6.48
C ALA A 77 25.98 -15.14 -5.67
N ALA A 78 26.43 -15.78 -4.57
CA ALA A 78 27.58 -15.31 -3.80
C ALA A 78 28.91 -15.49 -4.57
N LYS A 79 29.10 -16.63 -5.26
CA LYS A 79 30.29 -16.87 -6.09
C LYS A 79 30.41 -15.92 -7.28
N ALA A 80 29.28 -15.47 -7.84
CA ALA A 80 29.30 -14.47 -8.91
C ALA A 80 29.70 -13.05 -8.43
N VAL A 81 29.64 -12.76 -7.12
CA VAL A 81 30.11 -11.49 -6.53
C VAL A 81 31.59 -11.59 -6.12
N GLU A 82 32.12 -12.81 -5.93
CA GLU A 82 33.54 -13.05 -5.61
C GLU A 82 34.42 -13.12 -6.88
N GLU A 83 33.85 -13.48 -8.05
CA GLU A 83 34.54 -13.49 -9.35
C GLU A 83 34.37 -12.17 -10.15
N ALA A 84 33.72 -11.17 -9.57
CA ALA A 84 33.81 -9.79 -10.04
C ALA A 84 34.82 -9.09 -9.14
N ASP A 85 36.09 -9.14 -9.55
CA ASP A 85 37.21 -8.32 -9.09
C ASP A 85 36.69 -7.03 -8.44
N LEU A 86 36.67 -7.01 -7.10
CA LEU A 86 36.46 -5.77 -6.36
C LEU A 86 37.65 -4.89 -6.77
N PRO A 87 37.47 -3.77 -7.48
CA PRO A 87 38.55 -2.82 -7.61
C PRO A 87 38.92 -2.40 -6.19
N GLU A 88 40.13 -2.78 -5.78
CA GLU A 88 40.73 -2.39 -4.52
C GLU A 88 40.64 -0.88 -4.44
N VAL A 89 39.79 -0.38 -3.54
CA VAL A 89 39.63 1.05 -3.31
C VAL A 89 40.98 1.58 -2.83
N PRO A 90 41.70 2.40 -3.61
CA PRO A 90 42.87 3.05 -3.06
C PRO A 90 42.39 3.94 -1.92
N GLU A 91 42.97 3.70 -0.75
CA GLU A 91 42.86 4.52 0.45
C GLU A 91 43.38 5.93 0.09
N LEU A 92 42.47 6.78 -0.38
CA LEU A 92 42.72 8.20 -0.61
C LEU A 92 42.37 8.93 0.68
N ASP A 93 43.33 8.92 1.59
CA ASP A 93 43.62 10.10 2.39
C ASP A 93 43.69 11.31 1.44
N GLU A 94 42.69 12.17 1.51
CA GLU A 94 42.85 13.62 1.59
C GLU A 94 41.46 14.27 1.57
N VAL A 95 41.18 15.00 2.65
CA VAL A 95 40.05 15.90 2.77
C VAL A 95 40.45 17.21 2.08
N PRO A 96 39.70 17.68 1.05
CA PRO A 96 39.64 19.10 0.80
C PRO A 96 38.22 19.60 1.09
N GLU A 97 38.13 20.46 2.09
CA GLU A 97 37.08 21.47 2.18
C GLU A 97 37.06 22.26 0.87
N ILE A 98 35.97 22.19 0.11
CA ILE A 98 35.53 23.28 -0.75
C ILE A 98 34.01 23.40 -0.73
N ALA A 99 33.60 24.64 -0.57
CA ALA A 99 32.25 25.12 -0.34
C ALA A 99 31.40 25.19 -1.62
N GLU A 100 30.10 25.31 -1.35
CA GLU A 100 29.03 25.96 -2.14
C GLU A 100 28.49 25.32 -3.44
N ALA A 101 27.19 25.00 -3.33
CA ALA A 101 26.10 25.32 -4.25
C ALA A 101 26.10 24.73 -5.67
N VAL A 102 25.27 23.69 -5.88
CA VAL A 102 24.40 23.60 -7.08
C VAL A 102 23.04 23.03 -6.68
N GLU A 103 21.99 23.81 -6.96
CA GLU A 103 20.60 23.39 -6.85
C GLU A 103 20.13 22.53 -8.04
N VAL A 104 19.04 21.80 -7.80
CA VAL A 104 18.01 21.28 -8.74
C VAL A 104 18.34 20.02 -9.57
N ALA A 105 17.67 18.91 -9.20
CA ALA A 105 16.85 18.14 -10.14
C ALA A 105 15.78 17.36 -9.35
N ASP A 106 14.59 17.95 -9.28
CA ASP A 106 13.34 17.35 -8.83
C ASP A 106 12.93 16.27 -9.87
N ASP A 107 13.07 14.99 -9.51
CA ASP A 107 12.62 13.88 -10.35
C ASP A 107 11.13 13.63 -10.05
N PRO A 108 10.20 13.88 -10.99
CA PRO A 108 8.78 13.70 -10.74
C PRO A 108 8.42 12.21 -10.64
N PRO A 109 7.59 11.78 -9.67
CA PRO A 109 7.20 10.38 -9.54
C PRO A 109 6.40 9.90 -10.76
N PRO A 110 6.54 8.63 -11.17
CA PRO A 110 5.87 8.10 -12.35
C PRO A 110 4.35 8.10 -12.14
N THR A 111 3.64 8.73 -13.07
CA THR A 111 2.18 8.74 -13.13
C THR A 111 1.64 7.32 -13.39
N PRO A 112 0.72 6.79 -12.58
CA PRO A 112 0.12 5.49 -12.82
C PRO A 112 -0.85 5.54 -14.01
N ALA A 113 -0.63 4.66 -14.99
CA ALA A 113 -1.49 4.45 -16.16
C ALA A 113 -2.95 4.10 -15.79
N PRO A 114 -3.94 4.48 -16.61
CA PRO A 114 -5.35 4.23 -16.32
C PRO A 114 -5.71 2.75 -16.49
N VAL A 115 -6.15 2.12 -15.40
CA VAL A 115 -6.78 0.79 -15.41
C VAL A 115 -8.19 0.86 -16.04
N PRO A 116 -8.52 0.01 -17.03
CA PRO A 116 -9.85 0.00 -17.65
C PRO A 116 -10.92 -0.55 -16.69
N LYS A 117 -12.05 0.15 -16.60
CA LYS A 117 -13.20 -0.17 -15.74
C LYS A 117 -13.90 -1.47 -16.20
N PRO A 118 -14.17 -2.45 -15.32
CA PRO A 118 -15.01 -3.59 -15.67
C PRO A 118 -16.49 -3.18 -15.80
N LYS A 119 -17.13 -3.63 -16.90
CA LYS A 119 -18.55 -3.37 -17.22
C LYS A 119 -19.48 -4.05 -16.18
N PRO A 120 -20.61 -3.41 -15.80
CA PRO A 120 -21.58 -4.00 -14.87
C PRO A 120 -22.31 -5.19 -15.50
N LYS A 121 -22.37 -6.32 -14.77
CA LYS A 121 -23.19 -7.49 -15.12
C LYS A 121 -24.68 -7.20 -14.84
N PRO A 122 -25.61 -7.66 -15.71
CA PRO A 122 -27.04 -7.47 -15.48
C PRO A 122 -27.55 -8.30 -14.29
N LYS A 123 -28.42 -7.69 -13.46
CA LYS A 123 -29.06 -8.32 -12.30
C LYS A 123 -30.11 -9.34 -12.75
N PRO A 124 -30.17 -10.56 -12.18
CA PRO A 124 -31.29 -11.46 -12.38
C PRO A 124 -32.56 -10.93 -11.67
N LYS A 125 -33.71 -11.03 -12.36
CA LYS A 125 -35.02 -10.57 -11.87
C LYS A 125 -35.50 -11.43 -10.70
N ALA A 126 -35.95 -10.76 -9.63
CA ALA A 126 -36.62 -11.42 -8.50
C ALA A 126 -37.94 -12.04 -8.98
N LYS A 127 -38.10 -13.34 -8.81
CA LYS A 127 -39.39 -14.02 -8.96
C LYS A 127 -40.25 -13.67 -7.73
N THR A 128 -41.33 -12.94 -7.96
CA THR A 128 -42.42 -12.75 -7.00
C THR A 128 -43.01 -14.13 -6.68
N LYS A 129 -42.86 -14.61 -5.44
CA LYS A 129 -43.63 -15.73 -4.92
C LYS A 129 -45.08 -15.26 -4.81
N GLY A 130 -45.95 -15.82 -5.64
CA GLY A 130 -47.38 -15.64 -5.55
C GLY A 130 -47.88 -16.09 -4.19
N ARG A 131 -48.67 -15.24 -3.55
CA ARG A 131 -49.61 -15.64 -2.50
C ARG A 131 -50.70 -16.49 -3.15
N LYS A 132 -50.82 -17.74 -2.74
CA LYS A 132 -52.09 -18.46 -2.61
C LYS A 132 -51.88 -19.65 -1.70
#